data_AF-A0A0A8ELI5-F1
#
_entry.id   AF-A0A0A8ELI5-F1
#
_cell.length_a   1.000
_cell.length_b   1.000
_cell.length_c   1.000
_cell.angle_alpha   90.00
_cell.angle_beta   90.00
_cell.angle_gamma   90.00
#
_symmetry.space_group_name_H-M   'P 1'
#
loop_
_entity.id
_entity.type
_entity.pdbx_description
1 polymer ?
#
loop_
_entity_poly.entity_id
_entity_poly.type
_entity_poly.pdbx_seq_one_letter_code
_entity_poly.pdbx_strand_id
1 'polypeptide(L)'
;MTEIVTEEGKLHLAMLIDLLSQRLFGYAMGARHDTDLIVVVVVLNMAAAARGVIFHSDRGSEPGLNRSSQHRLPGLIKAARWAQ
;
A
#
# COMPACT_ATOMS: atom_id res chain seq x y z
N MET A 1 -4.87 -0.48 -2.61
CA MET A 1 -4.84 0.64 -3.58
C MET A 1 -6.26 0.96 -4.02
N THR A 2 -6.57 2.23 -4.25
CA THR A 2 -7.90 2.67 -4.74
C THR A 2 -7.80 3.18 -6.18
N GLU A 3 -8.64 2.66 -7.08
CA GLU A 3 -8.79 3.19 -8.45
C GLU A 3 -9.92 4.23 -8.50
N ILE A 4 -9.64 5.36 -9.13
CA ILE A 4 -10.59 6.45 -9.38
C ILE A 4 -10.72 6.59 -10.89
N VAL A 5 -11.91 6.35 -11.42
CA VAL A 5 -12.20 6.49 -12.85
C VAL A 5 -12.54 7.95 -13.15
N THR A 6 -11.83 8.57 -14.09
CA THR A 6 -12.10 9.94 -14.56
C THR A 6 -12.34 9.92 -16.08
N GLU A 7 -12.75 11.06 -16.64
CA GLU A 7 -12.93 11.22 -18.09
C GLU A 7 -11.60 11.16 -18.87
N GLU A 8 -10.48 11.43 -18.20
CA GLU A 8 -9.13 11.45 -18.77
C GLU A 8 -8.41 10.09 -18.63
N GLY A 9 -9.00 9.14 -17.90
CA GLY A 9 -8.44 7.83 -17.66
C GLY A 9 -8.51 7.41 -16.19
N LYS A 10 -7.69 6.42 -15.82
CA LYS A 10 -7.64 5.89 -14.46
C LYS A 10 -6.60 6.62 -13.63
N LEU A 11 -6.97 7.01 -12.42
CA LEU A 11 -6.06 7.51 -11.39
C LEU A 11 -6.01 6.52 -10.23
N HIS A 12 -4.81 6.19 -9.77
CA HIS A 12 -4.60 5.31 -8.64
C HIS A 12 -4.17 6.11 -7.42
N LEU A 13 -4.81 5.83 -6.28
CA LEU A 13 -4.59 6.48 -5.00
C LEU A 13 -4.03 5.46 -3.98
N ALA A 14 -2.84 5.77 -3.48
CA ALA A 14 -2.21 5.12 -2.34
C ALA A 14 -2.44 5.96 -1.07
N MET A 15 -2.85 5.33 0.03
CA MET A 15 -3.05 6.00 1.33
C MET A 15 -2.37 5.21 2.45
N LEU A 16 -1.78 5.93 3.39
CA LEU A 16 -1.32 5.44 4.69
C LEU A 16 -2.23 5.98 5.76
N ILE A 17 -2.79 5.12 6.59
CA ILE A 17 -3.70 5.49 7.68
C ILE A 17 -3.10 4.96 8.98
N ASP A 18 -3.07 5.81 10.00
CA ASP A 18 -2.80 5.35 11.36
C ASP A 18 -4.06 4.67 11.90
N LEU A 19 -3.97 3.38 12.21
CA LEU A 19 -5.11 2.59 12.67
C LEU A 19 -5.56 2.96 14.08
N LEU A 20 -4.69 3.53 14.93
CA LEU A 20 -5.07 3.95 16.27
C LEU A 20 -5.92 5.23 16.24
N SER A 21 -5.43 6.25 15.54
CA SER A 21 -6.11 7.56 15.48
C SER A 21 -7.11 7.68 14.32
N GLN A 22 -7.13 6.72 13.39
CA GLN A 22 -7.88 6.76 12.13
C GLN A 22 -7.56 7.98 11.26
N ARG A 23 -6.40 8.60 11.46
CA ARG A 23 -5.97 9.77 10.68
C ARG A 23 -5.19 9.34 9.45
N LEU A 24 -5.37 10.08 8.36
CA LEU A 24 -4.55 9.94 7.16
C LEU A 24 -3.12 10.39 7.49
N PHE A 25 -2.20 9.44 7.43
CA PHE A 25 -0.77 9.65 7.69
C PHE A 25 -0.04 10.14 6.43
N GLY A 26 -0.50 9.74 5.24
CA GLY A 26 0.02 10.23 3.97
C GLY A 26 -0.74 9.64 2.77
N TYR A 27 -0.59 10.26 1.59
CA TYR A 27 -1.18 9.74 0.34
C TYR A 27 -0.32 10.11 -0.88
N ALA A 28 -0.51 9.37 -1.98
CA ALA A 28 0.06 9.68 -3.29
C ALA A 28 -0.92 9.26 -4.39
N MET A 29 -0.93 9.97 -5.52
CA MET A 29 -1.76 9.66 -6.68
C MET A 29 -0.92 9.58 -7.95
N GLY A 30 -1.30 8.68 -8.86
CA GLY A 30 -0.61 8.50 -10.14
C GLY A 30 -1.46 7.81 -11.18
N ALA A 31 -1.11 8.00 -12.46
CA ALA A 31 -1.84 7.41 -13.58
C ALA A 31 -1.60 5.89 -13.75
N ARG A 32 -0.69 5.31 -12.96
CA ARG A 32 -0.35 3.88 -13.00
C ARG A 32 -0.47 3.25 -11.62
N HIS A 33 -0.94 2.01 -11.61
CA HIS A 33 -0.96 1.16 -10.44
C HIS A 33 0.40 0.46 -10.33
N ASP A 34 1.41 1.14 -9.80
CA ASP A 34 2.75 0.58 -9.65
C ASP A 34 3.27 0.64 -8.21
N THR A 35 4.36 -0.09 -7.98
CA THR A 35 5.00 -0.19 -6.66
C THR A 35 5.62 1.14 -6.25
N ASP A 36 5.97 1.99 -7.21
CA ASP A 36 6.62 3.27 -6.98
C ASP A 36 5.70 4.24 -6.22
N LEU A 37 4.40 4.24 -6.53
CA LEU A 37 3.44 5.08 -5.80
C LEU A 37 3.37 4.73 -4.30
N ILE A 38 3.45 3.43 -3.97
CA ILE A 38 3.49 2.94 -2.59
C ILE A 38 4.83 3.29 -1.94
N VAL A 39 5.94 3.12 -2.65
CA VAL A 39 7.28 3.46 -2.14
C VAL A 39 7.36 4.94 -1.80
N VAL A 40 6.85 5.83 -2.67
CA VAL A 40 6.85 7.28 -2.43
C VAL A 40 6.10 7.63 -1.14
N VAL A 41 4.88 7.11 -0.95
CA VAL A 41 4.10 7.45 0.25
C VAL A 41 4.73 6.87 1.51
N VAL A 42 5.31 5.67 1.46
CA VAL A 42 5.97 5.04 2.61
C VAL A 42 7.26 5.77 2.96
N VAL A 43 8.15 6.02 2.00
CA VAL A 43 9.44 6.67 2.26
C VAL A 43 9.24 8.09 2.82
N LEU A 44 8.33 8.87 2.24
CA LEU A 44 8.09 10.25 2.68
C LEU A 44 7.51 10.35 4.09
N ASN A 45 6.68 9.38 4.50
CA ASN A 45 5.94 9.49 5.76
C ASN A 45 6.55 8.65 6.89
N MET A 46 7.25 7.56 6.60
CA MET A 46 7.85 6.71 7.65
C MET A 46 9.01 7.39 8.37
N ALA A 47 9.67 8.38 7.77
CA ALA A 47 10.64 9.23 8.47
C ALA A 47 9.99 10.02 9.63
N ALA A 48 8.70 10.33 9.55
CA ALA A 48 7.93 11.00 10.58
C ALA A 48 7.25 10.04 11.56
N ALA A 49 7.33 8.72 11.32
CA ALA A 49 6.68 7.74 12.18
C ALA A 49 7.47 7.48 13.46
N ALA A 50 6.76 7.27 14.57
CA ALA A 50 7.39 6.92 15.85
C ALA A 50 8.07 5.54 15.78
N ARG A 51 9.10 5.33 16.61
CA ARG A 51 9.75 4.00 16.71
C ARG A 51 8.74 2.94 17.15
N GLY A 52 8.78 1.77 16.52
CA GLY A 52 7.93 0.62 16.86
C GLY A 52 6.62 0.51 16.07
N VAL A 53 6.41 1.33 15.03
CA VAL A 53 5.26 1.17 14.13
C VAL A 53 5.38 -0.10 13.27
N ILE A 54 4.24 -0.73 12.99
CA ILE A 54 4.11 -1.86 12.06
C ILE A 54 3.38 -1.35 10.82
N PHE A 55 4.03 -1.44 9.66
CA PHE A 55 3.39 -1.17 8.39
C PHE A 55 2.63 -2.42 7.93
N HIS A 56 1.33 -2.26 7.66
CA HIS A 56 0.49 -3.29 7.09
C HIS A 56 0.04 -2.86 5.69
N SER A 57 0.43 -3.64 4.68
CA SER A 57 -0.12 -3.55 3.32
C SER A 57 -1.01 -4.76 3.08
N ASP A 58 -2.17 -4.52 2.47
CA ASP A 58 -2.91 -5.60 1.85
C ASP A 58 -2.07 -6.19 0.68
N ARG A 59 -2.45 -7.39 0.20
CA ARG A 59 -1.70 -8.09 -0.84
C ARG A 59 -1.86 -7.47 -2.24
N GLY A 60 -2.60 -6.36 -2.39
CA GLY A 60 -3.07 -5.89 -3.69
C GLY A 60 -4.05 -6.88 -4.32
N SER A 61 -4.97 -6.37 -5.14
CA SER A 61 -5.99 -7.16 -5.83
C SER A 61 -5.79 -7.19 -7.34
N GLU A 62 -4.60 -6.85 -7.85
CA GLU A 62 -4.34 -6.88 -9.29
C GLU A 62 -4.57 -8.29 -9.86
N PRO A 63 -5.54 -8.45 -10.79
CA PRO A 63 -5.90 -9.76 -11.33
C PRO A 63 -4.86 -10.33 -12.32
N GLY A 64 -3.67 -9.71 -12.42
CA GLY A 64 -2.59 -10.11 -13.33
C GLY A 64 -1.82 -11.36 -12.92
N LEU A 65 -2.06 -11.91 -11.73
CA LEU A 65 -1.51 -13.22 -11.36
C LEU A 65 -2.28 -14.32 -12.09
N ASN A 66 -1.56 -15.17 -12.85
CA ASN A 66 -2.16 -16.38 -13.39
C ASN A 66 -2.83 -17.15 -12.23
N ARG A 67 -4.05 -17.62 -12.46
CA ARG A 67 -4.87 -18.26 -11.42
C ARG A 67 -4.20 -19.49 -10.80
N SER A 68 -3.29 -20.14 -11.54
CA SER A 68 -2.53 -21.33 -11.11
C SER A 68 -1.36 -21.01 -10.16
N SER A 69 -0.84 -19.79 -10.18
CA SER A 69 0.22 -19.29 -9.30
C SER A 69 -0.37 -18.76 -7.99
N GLN A 70 -1.70 -18.64 -7.90
CA GLN A 70 -2.41 -18.41 -6.67
C GLN A 70 -2.47 -19.73 -5.86
N HIS A 71 -1.34 -20.16 -5.32
CA HIS A 71 -1.38 -21.13 -4.22
C HIS A 71 -2.07 -20.48 -3.03
N ARG A 72 -3.17 -21.10 -2.57
CA ARG A 72 -3.80 -20.80 -1.27
C ARG A 72 -2.77 -21.06 -0.18
N LEU A 73 -1.98 -20.04 0.17
CA LEU A 73 -1.19 -20.03 1.39
C LEU A 73 -2.09 -19.48 2.50
N PRO A 74 -2.59 -20.33 3.42
CA PRO A 74 -3.31 -19.84 4.58
C PRO A 74 -2.33 -19.03 5.44
N GLY A 75 -2.69 -17.77 5.72
CA GLY A 75 -2.04 -16.95 6.74
C GLY A 75 -0.56 -16.67 6.49
N LEU A 76 -0.26 -15.60 5.75
CA LEU A 76 1.06 -14.96 5.84
C LEU A 76 0.84 -13.46 6.04
N ILE A 77 0.88 -13.01 7.28
CA ILE A 77 1.15 -11.60 7.58
C ILE A 77 2.63 -11.40 7.30
N LYS A 78 2.99 -10.76 6.18
CA LYS A 78 4.36 -10.21 6.02
C LYS A 78 4.45 -8.95 6.85
N ALA A 79 4.74 -9.10 8.14
CA ALA A 79 5.18 -7.98 8.96
C ALA A 79 6.67 -7.77 8.67
N ALA A 80 7.00 -6.69 7.96
CA ALA A 80 8.39 -6.23 7.90
C ALA A 80 8.70 -5.50 9.21
N ARG A 81 9.49 -6.13 10.09
CA ARG A 81 10.06 -5.47 11.26
C ARG A 81 11.35 -4.78 10.82
N TRP A 82 11.28 -3.47 10.66
CA TRP A 82 12.47 -2.65 10.44
C TRP A 82 13.15 -2.41 11.79
N ALA A 83 14.18 -3.20 12.08
CA ALA A 83 15.19 -2.88 13.08
C ALA A 83 16.41 -2.32 12.34
N GLN A 84 17.03 -1.31 12.93
CA GLN A 84 18.27 -0.70 12.46
C GLN A 84 19.42 -1.72 12.46
#